data_AF-A0A250FBP0-F1
#
_entry.id   AF-A0A250FBP0-F1
#
_cell.length_a   1.000
_cell.length_b   1.000
_cell.length_c   1.000
_cell.angle_alpha   90.00
_cell.angle_beta   90.00
_cell.angle_gamma   90.00
#
_symmetry.space_group_name_H-M   'P 1'
#
loop_
_entity.id
_entity.type
_entity.pdbx_description
1 polymer ?
#
loop_
_entity_poly.entity_id
_entity_poly.type
_entity_poly.pdbx_seq_one_letter_code
_entity_poly.pdbx_strand_id
1 'polypeptide(L)' 'MRSIQFNQEITFEQYQMAVRVLEAIGLEVQKNEMPTLPLEVIEGIEQGWQELREGKGIASADVHKKARILCAGR' A
#
# COMPACT_ATOMS: atom_id res chain seq x y z
N MET A 1 24.84 -3.17 -3.79
CA MET A 1 24.10 -3.79 -2.66
C MET A 1 23.63 -5.17 -3.08
N ARG A 2 23.82 -6.20 -2.23
CA ARG A 2 23.26 -7.54 -2.46
C ARG A 2 21.93 -7.62 -1.68
N SER A 3 20.81 -7.77 -2.37
CA SER A 3 19.48 -7.90 -1.74
C SER A 3 19.06 -9.37 -1.67
N ILE A 4 18.55 -9.80 -0.52
CA ILE A 4 17.96 -11.14 -0.33
C ILE A 4 16.45 -11.00 -0.55
N GLN A 5 15.88 -11.85 -1.41
CA GLN A 5 14.44 -11.92 -1.65
C GLN A 5 13.89 -13.25 -1.15
N PHE A 6 12.68 -13.23 -0.60
CA PHE A 6 11.96 -14.45 -0.23
C PHE A 6 11.25 -15.01 -1.47
N ASN A 7 11.50 -16.28 -1.79
CA ASN A 7 10.92 -16.95 -2.97
C ASN A 7 9.49 -17.47 -2.73
N GLN A 8 8.95 -17.29 -1.52
CA GLN A 8 7.62 -17.77 -1.11
C GLN A 8 6.97 -16.73 -0.19
N GLU A 9 5.64 -16.74 -0.11
CA GLU A 9 4.93 -16.03 0.94
C GLU A 9 5.33 -16.63 2.30
N ILE A 10 5.84 -15.78 3.19
CA ILE A 10 6.26 -16.16 4.53
C ILE A 10 5.34 -15.52 5.56
N THR A 11 5.13 -16.21 6.67
CA THR A 11 4.40 -15.64 7.80
C THR A 11 5.22 -14.54 8.48
N PHE A 12 4.55 -13.69 9.25
CA PHE A 12 5.22 -12.63 10.02
C PHE A 12 6.26 -13.18 11.01
N GLU A 13 5.98 -14.33 11.63
CA GLU A 13 6.93 -15.01 12.52
C GLU A 13 8.17 -15.50 11.77
N GLN A 14 7.98 -16.11 10.59
CA GLN A 14 9.09 -16.56 9.75
C GLN A 14 9.96 -15.39 9.28
N TYR A 15 9.34 -14.26 8.95
CA TYR A 15 10.05 -13.02 8.63
C TYR A 15 10.89 -12.55 9.82
N GLN A 16 10.33 -12.48 11.03
CA GLN A 16 11.07 -12.06 12.22
C GLN A 16 12.25 -12.99 12.54
N MET A 17 12.05 -14.29 12.39
CA MET A 17 13.12 -15.27 12.58
C MET A 17 14.25 -15.07 11.56
N ALA A 18 13.91 -14.88 10.28
CA ALA A 18 14.90 -14.65 9.23
C ALA A 18 15.70 -13.35 9.46
N VAL A 19 15.02 -12.27 9.87
CA VAL A 19 15.68 -11.00 10.22
C VAL A 19 16.70 -11.20 11.34
N ARG A 20 16.33 -11.87 12.43
CA ARG A 20 17.24 -12.12 13.56
C ARG A 20 18.47 -12.95 13.16
N VAL A 21 18.30 -13.94 12.29
CA VAL A 21 19.42 -14.75 11.80
C VAL A 21 20.38 -13.90 10.96
N LEU A 22 19.86 -13.04 10.09
CA LEU A 22 20.66 -12.14 9.27
C LEU A 22 21.42 -11.11 10.12
N GLU A 23 20.77 -10.53 11.12
CA GLU A 23 21.42 -9.62 12.08
C GLU A 23 22.53 -10.33 12.88
N ALA A 24 22.30 -11.57 13.33
CA ALA A 24 23.27 -12.35 14.10
C ALA A 24 24.56 -12.68 13.33
N ILE A 25 24.49 -12.75 12.00
CA ILE A 25 25.66 -12.96 11.13
C ILE A 25 26.27 -11.63 10.62
N GLY A 26 25.84 -10.49 11.19
CA GLY A 26 26.37 -9.17 10.88
C GLY A 26 25.86 -8.57 9.56
N LEU A 27 24.78 -9.09 9.00
CA LEU A 27 24.12 -8.50 7.83
C LEU A 27 23.05 -7.52 8.29
N GLU A 28 23.21 -6.25 7.90
CA GLU A 28 22.24 -5.20 8.16
C GLU A 28 20.98 -5.41 7.31
N VAL A 29 19.85 -5.70 7.96
CA VAL A 29 18.56 -5.80 7.29
C VAL A 29 17.92 -4.42 7.28
N GLN A 30 18.05 -3.71 6.16
CA GLN A 30 17.25 -2.52 5.93
C GLN A 30 15.78 -2.94 5.77
N LYS A 31 14.97 -2.66 6.80
CA LYS A 31 13.53 -2.55 6.59
C LYS A 31 13.36 -1.36 5.67
N ASN A 32 13.20 -1.62 4.38
CA ASN A 32 12.50 -0.68 3.53
C ASN A 32 11.11 -0.56 4.16
N GLU A 33 10.92 0.43 5.02
CA GLU A 33 9.60 0.86 5.43
C GLU A 33 8.86 1.07 4.11
N MET A 34 7.93 0.16 3.78
CA MET A 34 6.99 0.45 2.71
C MET A 34 6.41 1.81 3.09
N PRO A 35 6.47 2.82 2.21
CA PRO A 35 5.93 4.12 2.54
C PRO A 35 4.49 3.91 2.98
N THR A 36 4.26 4.06 4.28
CA THR A 36 2.94 3.91 4.85
C THR A 36 2.15 5.09 4.34
N LEU A 37 1.05 4.80 3.66
CA LEU A 37 0.12 5.85 3.27
C LEU A 37 -0.33 6.57 4.56
N PRO A 38 -0.46 7.91 4.54
CA PRO A 38 -1.04 8.63 5.66
C PRO A 38 -2.39 8.01 6.05
N LEU A 39 -2.71 8.00 7.34
CA LEU A 39 -3.93 7.36 7.85
C LEU A 39 -5.19 7.86 7.13
N GLU A 40 -5.26 9.15 6.85
CA GLU A 40 -6.34 9.80 6.09
C GLU A 40 -6.53 9.20 4.69
N VAL A 41 -5.44 8.81 4.03
CA VAL A 41 -5.49 8.17 2.70
C VAL A 41 -6.01 6.73 2.83
N ILE A 42 -5.59 6.01 3.87
CA ILE A 42 -6.06 4.64 4.14
C ILE A 42 -7.57 4.66 4.42
N GLU A 43 -8.03 5.54 5.31
CA GLU A 43 -9.45 5.71 5.64
C GLU A 43 -10.28 6.07 4.40
N GLY A 44 -9.78 6.97 3.55
CA GLY A 44 -10.45 7.32 2.29
C GLY A 44 -10.58 6.14 1.33
N ILE A 45 -9.56 5.29 1.24
CA ILE A 45 -9.60 4.06 0.42
C ILE A 45 -10.63 3.08 1.00
N GLU A 46 -10.63 2.84 2.30
CA GLU A 46 -11.57 1.94 2.96
C GLU A 46 -13.03 2.39 2.80
N GLN A 47 -13.29 3.70 2.95
CA GLN A 47 -14.60 4.29 2.68
C GLN A 47 -15.03 4.10 1.22
N GLY A 48 -14.12 4.35 0.27
CA GLY A 48 -14.41 4.13 -1.16
C GLY A 48 -14.78 2.67 -1.47
N TRP A 49 -14.11 1.70 -0.85
CA TRP A 49 -14.47 0.29 -0.98
C TRP A 49 -15.83 -0.04 -0.37
N GLN A 50 -16.15 0.55 0.78
CA GLN A 50 -17.45 0.42 1.43
C GLN A 50 -18.57 0.94 0.52
N GLU A 51 -18.42 2.14 -0.01
CA GLU A 51 -19.39 2.77 -0.92
C GLU A 51 -19.59 1.97 -2.21
N LEU A 52 -18.51 1.41 -2.76
CA LEU A 52 -18.58 0.53 -3.93
C LEU A 52 -19.39 -0.74 -3.64
N ARG A 53 -19.17 -1.38 -2.48
CA ARG A 53 -19.96 -2.56 -2.04
C ARG A 53 -21.43 -2.24 -1.83
N GLU A 54 -21.74 -1.02 -1.39
CA GLU A 54 -23.11 -0.52 -1.19
C GLU A 54 -23.76 -0.01 -2.49
N GLY A 55 -23.07 -0.09 -3.63
CA GLY A 55 -23.57 0.38 -4.92
C GLY A 55 -23.68 1.90 -5.04
N LYS A 56 -23.02 2.65 -4.15
CA LYS A 56 -22.96 4.12 -4.14
C LYS A 56 -21.90 4.70 -5.08
N GLY A 57 -21.18 3.84 -5.80
CA GLY A 57 -20.22 4.26 -6.82
C GLY A 57 -20.86 5.11 -7.91
N ILE A 58 -20.12 6.08 -8.43
CA ILE A 58 -20.52 6.88 -9.58
C ILE A 58 -19.95 6.29 -10.88
N ALA A 59 -20.66 6.46 -11.99
CA ALA A 59 -20.18 6.00 -13.28
C ALA A 59 -18.87 6.71 -13.65
N SER A 60 -17.93 5.98 -14.25
CA SER A 60 -16.62 6.51 -14.66
C SER A 60 -16.75 7.76 -15.55
N ALA A 61 -17.76 7.81 -16.43
CA ALA A 61 -18.04 8.98 -17.25
C ALA A 61 -18.30 10.26 -16.42
N ASP A 62 -19.00 10.14 -15.30
CA ASP A 62 -19.30 11.25 -14.40
C ASP A 62 -18.07 11.67 -13.59
N VAL A 63 -17.22 10.71 -13.20
CA VAL A 63 -15.90 10.98 -12.60
C VAL A 63 -15.06 11.84 -13.55
N HIS A 64 -14.93 11.41 -14.80
CA HIS A 64 -14.15 12.14 -15.82
C HIS A 64 -14.73 13.52 -16.12
N LYS A 65 -16.05 13.65 -16.16
CA LYS A 65 -16.72 14.95 -16.36
C LYS A 65 -16.42 15.91 -15.21
N LYS A 66 -16.53 15.45 -13.96
CA LYS A 66 -16.19 16.26 -12.77
C LYS A 66 -14.72 16.65 -12.75
N ALA A 67 -13.81 15.71 -13.01
CA ALA A 67 -12.38 15.96 -13.07
C ALA A 67 -12.03 17.00 -14.15
N ARG A 68 -12.65 16.90 -15.34
CA ARG A 68 -12.45 17.88 -16.42
C ARG A 68 -12.87 19.28 -15.98
N ILE A 69 -14.00 19.44 -15.30
CA ILE A 69 -14.46 20.75 -14.80
C ILE A 69 -13.47 21.32 -13.76
N LEU A 70 -13.02 20.49 -12.81
CA LEU A 70 -12.08 20.91 -11.78
C LEU A 70 -10.71 21.29 -12.35
N CYS A 71 -10.24 20.58 -13.37
CA CYS A 71 -8.94 20.82 -14.00
C CYS A 71 -8.97 21.92 -15.08
N ALA A 72 -10.11 22.18 -15.71
CA ALA A 72 -10.26 23.20 -16.75
C ALA A 72 -10.55 24.61 -16.20
N GLY A 73 -10.75 24.75 -14.88
CA GLY A 73 -10.98 26.03 -14.19
C GLY A 73 -9.71 26.81 -13.80
N ARG A 74 -8.58 26.59 -14.46
CA ARG A 74 -7.36 27.38 -14.29
C ARG A 74 -6.99 28.13 -15.57
#